data_AF-A0A5C4PMH1-F1
#
_entry.id   AF-A0A5C4PMH1-F1
#
_cell.length_a   1.000
_cell.length_b   1.000
_cell.length_c   1.000
_cell.angle_alpha   90.00
_cell.angle_beta   90.00
_cell.angle_gamma   90.00
#
_symmetry.space_group_name_H-M   'P 1'
#
loop_
_entity.id
_entity.type
_entity.pdbx_description
1 polymer ?
#
loop_
_entity_poly.entity_id
_entity_poly.type
_entity_poly.pdbx_seq_one_letter_code
_entity_poly.pdbx_strand_id
1 'polypeptide(L)' 'PSSAYNMKKALLKALLEPITALRQAEEKRDFTTRLALLEEEKSLPWQAVWNIYCERHNVPVGSRWLADIRRYENNVLNQR' A
#
# COMPACT_ATOMS: atom_id res chain seq x y z
N PRO A 1 -0.65 12.91 -9.07
CA PRO A 1 -1.36 11.91 -8.24
C PRO A 1 -0.47 10.82 -7.59
N SER A 2 0.81 10.66 -7.98
CA SER A 2 1.64 9.50 -7.61
C SER A 2 2.19 9.50 -6.18
N SER A 3 2.53 10.66 -5.59
CA SER A 3 3.15 10.73 -4.26
C SER A 3 2.18 10.42 -3.11
N ALA A 4 1.00 11.05 -3.10
CA ALA A 4 0.00 10.87 -2.04
C ALA A 4 -0.61 9.44 -2.01
N TYR A 5 -0.68 8.77 -3.17
CA TYR A 5 -1.18 7.41 -3.29
C TYR A 5 -0.22 6.39 -2.65
N ASN A 6 1.08 6.52 -2.94
CA ASN A 6 2.11 5.66 -2.35
C ASN A 6 2.24 5.88 -0.84
N MET A 7 2.08 7.13 -0.37
CA MET A 7 2.04 7.43 1.07
C MET A 7 0.89 6.70 1.78
N LYS A 8 -0.33 6.77 1.23
CA LYS A 8 -1.50 6.07 1.82
C LYS A 8 -1.32 4.56 1.84
N LYS A 9 -0.70 3.98 0.81
CA LYS A 9 -0.35 2.56 0.79
C LYS A 9 0.68 2.20 1.86
N ALA A 10 1.73 3.00 2.01
CA ALA A 10 2.74 2.77 3.04
C ALA A 10 2.14 2.83 4.44
N LEU A 11 1.27 3.81 4.70
CA LEU A 11 0.54 3.92 5.97
C LEU A 11 -0.38 2.72 6.21
N LEU A 12 -1.11 2.25 5.19
CA LEU A 12 -1.94 1.06 5.33
C LEU A 12 -1.11 -0.18 5.69
N LYS A 13 0.03 -0.38 5.02
CA LYS A 13 0.93 -1.50 5.32
C LYS A 13 1.41 -1.44 6.77
N ALA A 14 1.90 -0.27 7.20
CA ALA A 14 2.32 -0.02 8.58
C ALA A 14 1.21 -0.32 9.62
N LEU A 15 -0.05 -0.04 9.29
CA LEU A 15 -1.21 -0.35 10.16
C LEU A 15 -1.55 -1.84 10.22
N LEU A 16 -1.12 -2.63 9.24
CA LEU A 16 -1.34 -4.07 9.16
C LEU A 16 -0.17 -4.89 9.73
N GLU A 17 0.93 -4.25 10.09
CA GLU A 17 2.10 -4.92 10.68
C GLU A 17 1.77 -5.50 12.06
N PRO A 18 2.28 -6.70 12.41
CA PRO A 18 2.11 -7.29 13.73
C PRO A 18 3.05 -6.62 14.76
N ILE A 19 2.89 -5.31 14.98
CA ILE A 19 3.83 -4.46 15.73
C ILE A 19 4.03 -4.93 17.18
N THR A 20 2.99 -5.51 17.80
CA THR A 20 3.09 -6.09 19.15
C THR A 20 4.04 -7.28 19.19
N ALA A 21 3.95 -8.19 18.22
CA ALA A 21 4.82 -9.36 18.14
C ALA A 21 6.26 -8.96 17.79
N LEU A 22 6.43 -8.00 16.88
CA LEU A 22 7.75 -7.45 16.52
C LEU A 22 8.44 -6.79 17.73
N ARG A 23 7.71 -6.00 18.52
CA ARG A 23 8.24 -5.39 19.76
C ARG A 23 8.63 -6.43 20.81
N GLN A 24 7.79 -7.44 21.02
CA GLN A 24 8.10 -8.52 21.96
C GLN A 24 9.35 -9.32 21.55
N ALA A 25 9.51 -9.59 20.24
CA ALA A 25 10.71 -10.25 19.73
C ALA A 25 11.96 -9.36 19.91
N GLU A 26 11.83 -8.05 19.68
CA GLU A 26 12.90 -7.08 19.88
C GLU A 26 13.32 -6.95 21.36
N GLU A 27 12.36 -6.87 22.28
CA GLU A 27 12.60 -6.86 23.74
C GLU A 27 13.34 -8.11 24.22
N LYS A 28 13.02 -9.27 23.63
CA LYS A 28 13.68 -10.56 23.92
C LYS A 28 15.02 -10.73 23.20
N ARG A 29 15.44 -9.77 22.37
CA ARG A 29 16.61 -9.86 21.48
C ARG A 29 16.55 -11.06 20.51
N ASP A 30 15.34 -11.53 20.21
CA ASP A 30 15.11 -12.60 19.24
C ASP A 30 15.00 -12.00 17.83
N PHE A 31 16.16 -11.69 17.27
CA PHE A 31 16.25 -11.09 15.93
C PHE A 31 15.87 -12.08 14.82
N THR A 32 15.94 -13.38 15.07
CA THR A 32 15.53 -14.42 14.12
C THR A 32 14.02 -14.40 13.93
N THR A 33 13.27 -14.41 15.04
CA THR A 33 11.80 -14.32 14.99
C THR A 33 11.37 -12.97 14.41
N ARG A 34 12.03 -11.86 14.80
CA ARG A 34 11.73 -10.53 14.25
C ARG A 34 11.92 -10.49 12.73
N LEU A 35 13.01 -11.06 12.21
CA LEU A 35 13.26 -11.13 10.76
C LEU A 35 12.21 -12.00 10.05
N ALA A 36 11.91 -13.17 10.61
CA ALA A 36 10.90 -14.07 10.02
C ALA A 36 9.52 -13.39 9.91
N LEU A 37 9.09 -12.69 10.96
CA LEU A 37 7.82 -11.95 10.96
C LEU A 37 7.78 -10.84 9.90
N LEU A 38 8.89 -10.13 9.69
CA LEU A 38 8.99 -9.09 8.66
C LEU A 38 8.97 -9.67 7.24
N GLU A 39 9.56 -10.84 7.02
CA GLU A 39 9.50 -11.52 5.72
C GLU A 39 8.09 -12.05 5.42
N GLU A 40 7.43 -12.65 6.40
CA GLU A 40 6.03 -13.10 6.29
C GLU A 40 5.08 -11.95 5.95
N GLU A 41 5.30 -10.77 6.54
CA GLU A 41 4.49 -9.57 6.27
C GLU A 41 4.47 -9.19 4.77
N LYS A 42 5.57 -9.41 4.06
CA LYS A 42 5.64 -9.11 2.60
C LYS A 42 4.71 -10.01 1.78
N SER A 43 4.38 -11.19 2.30
CA SER A 43 3.49 -12.17 1.68
C SER A 43 2.02 -11.99 2.07
N LEU A 44 1.72 -11.12 3.05
CA LEU A 44 0.34 -10.88 3.47
C LEU A 44 -0.50 -10.29 2.33
N PRO A 45 -1.81 -10.62 2.25
CA PRO A 45 -2.71 -10.11 1.23
C PRO A 45 -3.14 -8.65 1.49
N TRP A 46 -2.20 -7.74 1.79
CA TRP A 46 -2.45 -6.31 2.03
C TRP A 46 -3.10 -5.62 0.82
N GLN A 47 -2.90 -6.16 -0.39
CA GLN A 47 -3.55 -5.68 -1.61
C GLN A 47 -5.08 -5.79 -1.55
N ALA A 48 -5.62 -6.85 -0.93
CA ALA A 48 -7.06 -7.02 -0.77
C ALA A 48 -7.65 -5.93 0.14
N VAL A 49 -6.97 -5.62 1.24
CA VAL A 49 -7.35 -4.53 2.16
C VAL A 49 -7.30 -3.18 1.44
N TRP A 50 -6.25 -2.95 0.64
CA TRP A 50 -6.11 -1.74 -0.16
C TRP A 50 -7.25 -1.57 -1.18
N ASN A 51 -7.66 -2.65 -1.86
CA ASN A 51 -8.74 -2.60 -2.84
C ASN A 51 -10.07 -2.18 -2.18
N ILE A 52 -10.40 -2.75 -1.02
CA ILE A 52 -11.60 -2.36 -0.25
C ILE A 52 -11.53 -0.90 0.21
N TYR A 53 -10.36 -0.41 0.63
CA TYR A 53 -10.17 1.00 0.96
C TYR A 53 -10.47 1.90 -0.25
N CYS A 54 -9.92 1.57 -1.42
CA CYS A 54 -10.18 2.31 -2.66
C CYS A 54 -11.66 2.30 -3.07
N GLU A 55 -12.33 1.14 -2.98
CA GLU A 55 -13.76 1.01 -3.29
C GLU A 55 -14.62 1.88 -2.36
N ARG A 56 -14.37 1.84 -1.05
CA ARG A 56 -15.11 2.65 -0.06
C ARG A 56 -14.92 4.15 -0.26
N HIS A 57 -13.77 4.57 -0.78
CA HIS A 57 -13.46 5.98 -1.02
C HIS A 57 -13.69 6.42 -2.47
N ASN A 58 -14.33 5.57 -3.29
CA ASN A 58 -14.63 5.83 -4.70
C ASN A 58 -13.38 6.26 -5.52
N VAL A 59 -12.22 5.71 -5.17
CA VAL A 59 -10.94 5.96 -5.85
C VAL A 59 -10.62 4.78 -6.76
N PRO A 60 -10.17 5.01 -8.01
CA PRO A 60 -9.82 3.93 -8.92
C PRO A 60 -8.76 2.99 -8.34
N VAL A 61 -9.10 1.70 -8.31
CA VAL A 61 -8.23 0.60 -7.88
C VAL A 61 -7.20 0.28 -8.98
N GLY A 62 -6.00 -0.14 -8.58
CA GLY A 62 -4.99 -0.68 -9.51
C GLY A 62 -4.43 0.36 -10.49
N SER A 63 -4.25 -0.03 -11.76
CA SER A 63 -3.73 0.82 -12.84
C SER A 63 -4.82 1.63 -13.54
N ARG A 64 -6.08 1.59 -13.08
CA ARG A 64 -7.20 2.25 -13.78
C ARG A 64 -7.02 3.77 -13.87
N TRP A 65 -6.33 4.38 -12.91
CA TRP A 65 -5.95 5.80 -12.96
C TRP A 65 -5.05 6.17 -14.16
N LEU A 66 -4.26 5.23 -14.70
CA LEU A 66 -3.43 5.49 -15.89
C LEU A 66 -4.29 5.68 -17.13
N ALA A 67 -5.44 5.00 -17.22
CA ALA A 67 -6.37 5.20 -18.33
C ALA A 67 -6.98 6.61 -18.28
N ASP A 68 -7.31 7.10 -17.08
CA ASP A 68 -7.83 8.46 -16.90
C ASP A 68 -6.80 9.52 -17.25
N ILE A 69 -5.53 9.32 -16.86
CA ILE A 69 -4.43 10.22 -17.25
C ILE A 69 -4.24 10.22 -18.77
N ARG A 70 -4.15 9.06 -19.41
CA ARG A 70 -4.00 8.97 -20.88
C ARG A 70 -5.16 9.64 -21.62
N ARG A 71 -6.38 9.55 -21.07
CA ARG A 71 -7.55 10.23 -21.62
C ARG A 71 -7.45 11.75 -21.48
N TYR A 72 -7.01 12.23 -20.32
CA TYR A 72 -6.77 13.65 -20.09
C TYR A 72 -5.64 14.21 -20.97
N GLU A 73 -4.54 13.46 -21.12
CA GLU A 73 -3.43 13.82 -22.01
C GLU A 73 -3.91 14.02 -23.46
N ASN A 74 -4.64 13.04 -24.00
CA ASN A 74 -5.14 13.11 -25.37
C ASN A 74 -6.19 14.19 -25.60
N ASN A 75 -7.07 14.45 -24.63
CA ASN A 75 -8.20 15.34 -24.83
C ASN A 75 -7.91 16.80 -24.45
N VAL A 76 -6.89 17.06 -23.63
CA VAL A 76 -6.66 18.39 -23.04
C VAL A 76 -5.23 18.87 -23.26
N LEU A 77 -4.22 18.03 -23.02
CA LEU A 77 -2.82 18.43 -23.18
C LEU A 77 -2.37 18.45 -24.65
N ASN A 78 -2.86 17.54 -25.49
CA ASN A 78 -2.58 17.55 -26.94
C ASN A 78 -3.27 18.68 -27.71
N GLN A 79 -4.16 19.46 -27.07
CA GLN A 79 -4.81 20.63 -27.65
C GLN A 79 -4.18 21.95 -27.20
N ARG A 80 -3.02 21.91 -26.53
CA ARG A 80 -2.25 23.08 -26.09
C ARG A 80 -1.01 23.29 -26.92
#